data_AF-A0A8H7GXQ9-F1
#
_entry.id   AF-A0A8H7GXQ9-F1
#
_cell.length_a   1.000
_cell.length_b   1.000
_cell.length_c   1.000
_cell.angle_alpha   90.00
_cell.angle_beta   90.00
_cell.angle_gamma   90.00
#
_symmetry.space_group_name_H-M   'P 1'
#
loop_
_entity.id
_entity.type
_entity.pdbx_description
1 polymer ?
#
loop_
_entity_poly.entity_id
_entity_poly.type
_entity_poly.pdbx_seq_one_letter_code
_entity_poly.pdbx_strand_id
1 'polypeptide(L)'
;MVEAIDVSSRFINLPRINYYSKQRILKTMIYLLEEISSGKFLKFVHLESMAEYGRKSIQLAILNCWAVLTVKVKESAEPVEQEFEDIAQKYSKLLISLWIIVLKDLSNLKYNQPNSKEIKLYDEYWLNFVGVLSLLLEKDPASIKDFLQEEEDNFFFVMFCQCSEALIRNQDVSQVLTSVNRLVKIQGLAQILFDDGIFEEVIDLMDRLILMEADMRIKCKVVDTVHVLFDSYSKFADTAHNPVDKFYELLRVVMLPLFETFPFLRHDFDTENAMSKVLLARSHTEDSLIVAKKLFLVLSQMIQGCPESTREDLASCMLYVVAKIIEHGDDVSISAVLPFLKNVVLQIAGTETELLGSFVKIVRGYNGSDSNAGKRNRMIMWMILVTGGDVNLSEEEARGLSLALIEGLSDHDLASTSIQSIKSIISNAKGYNSTCATIAKHVLRSILDYLLEDRDKTELEIKVKMEIAFLFLQSPLVRYRGQIRCFASIVYPIAH
;
A
#
# COMPACT_ATOMS: atom_id res chain seq x y z
N MET A 1 -6.67 -41.18 -14.51
CA MET A 1 -5.74 -40.45 -15.39
C MET A 1 -5.60 -38.99 -14.95
N VAL A 2 -6.71 -38.28 -14.74
CA VAL A 2 -6.75 -36.94 -14.10
C VAL A 2 -5.92 -36.90 -12.81
N GLU A 3 -6.19 -37.79 -11.86
CA GLU A 3 -5.39 -37.88 -10.61
C GLU A 3 -3.88 -38.09 -10.83
N ALA A 4 -3.50 -38.86 -11.86
CA ALA A 4 -2.08 -39.08 -12.18
C ALA A 4 -1.43 -37.82 -12.77
N ILE A 5 -2.19 -37.01 -13.50
CA ILE A 5 -1.76 -35.71 -14.03
C ILE A 5 -1.65 -34.71 -12.88
N ASP A 6 -2.60 -34.69 -11.95
CA ASP A 6 -2.56 -33.81 -10.77
C ASP A 6 -1.39 -34.16 -9.84
N VAL A 7 -1.12 -35.44 -9.60
CA VAL A 7 0.06 -35.90 -8.85
C VAL A 7 1.35 -35.51 -9.57
N SER A 8 1.39 -35.66 -10.89
CA SER A 8 2.53 -35.24 -11.73
C SER A 8 2.76 -33.73 -11.65
N SER A 9 1.68 -32.93 -11.67
CA SER A 9 1.74 -31.48 -11.50
C SER A 9 2.33 -31.09 -10.15
N ARG A 10 1.80 -31.67 -9.06
CA ARG A 10 2.32 -31.43 -7.70
C ARG A 10 3.80 -31.78 -7.61
N PHE A 11 4.22 -32.91 -8.19
CA PHE A 11 5.62 -33.33 -8.19
C PHE A 11 6.54 -32.38 -8.96
N ILE A 12 6.15 -31.93 -10.16
CA ILE A 12 6.93 -30.93 -10.91
C ILE A 12 7.03 -29.62 -10.11
N ASN A 13 5.96 -29.25 -9.42
CA ASN A 13 5.86 -28.04 -8.64
C ASN A 13 6.48 -28.14 -7.22
N LEU A 14 7.11 -29.25 -6.83
CA LEU A 14 7.83 -29.32 -5.55
C LEU A 14 9.07 -28.40 -5.54
N PRO A 15 9.24 -27.54 -4.51
CA PRO A 15 10.47 -26.77 -4.33
C PRO A 15 11.62 -27.72 -4.00
N ARG A 16 12.83 -27.47 -4.53
CA ARG A 16 14.10 -28.21 -4.24
C ARG A 16 14.32 -29.58 -4.92
N ILE A 17 13.53 -29.93 -5.93
CA ILE A 17 13.84 -31.08 -6.79
C ILE A 17 14.36 -30.56 -8.14
N ASN A 18 15.58 -30.97 -8.50
CA ASN A 18 16.28 -30.54 -9.71
C ASN A 18 15.53 -30.95 -10.99
N TYR A 19 15.72 -30.17 -12.06
CA TYR A 19 15.12 -30.35 -13.39
C TYR A 19 15.33 -31.77 -13.92
N TYR A 20 16.53 -32.32 -13.77
CA TYR A 20 16.87 -33.67 -14.25
C TYR A 20 15.97 -34.76 -13.64
N SER A 21 15.53 -34.59 -12.39
CA SER A 21 14.60 -35.52 -11.73
C SER A 21 13.16 -35.37 -12.23
N LYS A 22 12.82 -34.22 -12.83
CA LYS A 22 11.48 -33.88 -13.34
C LYS A 22 11.36 -34.02 -14.87
N GLN A 23 12.49 -34.11 -15.58
CA GLN A 23 12.57 -34.06 -17.04
C GLN A 23 11.67 -35.10 -17.74
N ARG A 24 11.56 -36.32 -17.18
CA ARG A 24 10.72 -37.37 -17.76
C ARG A 24 9.24 -37.00 -17.71
N ILE A 25 8.78 -36.46 -16.59
CA ILE A 25 7.38 -36.06 -16.40
C ILE A 25 7.07 -34.85 -17.28
N LEU A 26 8.00 -33.89 -17.36
CA LEU A 26 7.84 -32.71 -18.22
C LEU A 26 7.78 -33.07 -19.71
N LYS A 27 8.61 -34.02 -20.17
CA LYS A 27 8.52 -34.54 -21.55
C LYS A 27 7.15 -35.16 -21.83
N THR A 28 6.60 -35.91 -20.88
CA THR A 28 5.24 -36.46 -21.00
C THR A 28 4.19 -35.34 -21.06
N MET A 29 4.33 -34.29 -20.24
CA MET A 29 3.41 -33.12 -20.27
C MET A 29 3.49 -32.33 -21.57
N ILE A 30 4.68 -32.16 -22.16
CA ILE A 30 4.87 -31.53 -23.47
C ILE A 30 4.17 -32.36 -24.56
N TYR A 31 4.39 -33.67 -24.56
CA TYR A 31 3.75 -34.56 -25.53
C TYR A 31 2.22 -34.49 -25.45
N LEU A 32 1.68 -34.51 -24.22
CA LEU A 32 0.24 -34.38 -23.98
C LEU A 32 -0.32 -33.03 -24.49
N LEU A 33 0.43 -31.94 -24.30
CA LEU A 33 0.06 -30.62 -24.81
C LEU A 33 0.05 -30.58 -26.35
N GLU A 34 1.04 -31.19 -26.99
CA GLU A 34 1.12 -31.31 -28.45
C GLU A 34 0.00 -32.18 -29.04
N GLU A 35 -0.42 -33.24 -28.33
CA GLU A 35 -1.59 -34.02 -28.75
C GLU A 35 -2.90 -33.21 -28.65
N ILE A 36 -3.09 -32.45 -27.55
CA ILE A 36 -4.27 -31.58 -27.39
C ILE A 36 -4.35 -30.57 -28.54
N SER A 37 -3.23 -29.93 -28.91
CA SER A 37 -3.22 -28.92 -29.97
C SER A 37 -3.45 -29.51 -31.36
N SER A 38 -3.03 -30.75 -31.60
CA SER A 38 -3.20 -31.44 -32.88
C SER A 38 -4.63 -31.93 -33.16
N GLY A 39 -5.51 -31.91 -32.15
CA GLY A 39 -6.87 -32.46 -32.24
C GLY A 39 -6.92 -33.97 -32.45
N LYS A 40 -5.78 -34.66 -32.41
CA LYS A 40 -5.65 -36.10 -32.68
C LYS A 40 -5.05 -36.79 -31.45
N PHE A 41 -5.89 -37.51 -30.70
CA PHE A 41 -5.47 -38.37 -29.58
C PHE A 41 -4.86 -39.69 -30.11
N LEU A 42 -3.76 -39.61 -30.85
CA LEU A 42 -3.30 -40.70 -31.72
C LEU A 42 -2.57 -41.85 -31.01
N LYS A 43 -2.09 -41.70 -29.77
CA LYS A 43 -1.32 -42.78 -29.10
C LYS A 43 -1.89 -43.34 -27.81
N PHE A 44 -2.79 -42.63 -27.13
CA PHE A 44 -3.60 -43.28 -26.11
C PHE A 44 -4.82 -43.91 -26.80
N VAL A 45 -4.67 -45.16 -27.25
CA VAL A 45 -5.76 -45.98 -27.82
C VAL A 45 -7.00 -46.03 -26.88
N HIS A 46 -6.82 -45.76 -25.59
CA HIS A 46 -7.90 -45.63 -24.59
C HIS A 46 -8.62 -44.26 -24.55
N LEU A 47 -8.06 -43.19 -25.14
CA LEU A 47 -8.68 -41.85 -25.14
C LEU A 47 -9.60 -41.63 -26.34
N GLU A 48 -9.33 -42.27 -27.48
CA GLU A 48 -10.25 -42.24 -28.65
C GLU A 48 -11.60 -42.92 -28.38
N SER A 49 -11.67 -43.82 -27.40
CA SER A 49 -12.90 -44.50 -26.96
C SER A 49 -13.56 -43.88 -25.72
N MET A 50 -12.94 -42.87 -25.10
CA MET A 50 -13.53 -42.18 -23.94
C MET A 50 -14.67 -41.24 -24.35
N ALA A 51 -15.67 -41.14 -23.47
CA ALA A 51 -16.73 -40.13 -23.56
C ALA A 51 -16.13 -38.71 -23.56
N GLU A 52 -16.78 -37.79 -24.29
CA GLU A 52 -16.32 -36.39 -24.45
C GLU A 52 -16.07 -35.71 -23.10
N TYR A 53 -16.95 -35.94 -22.12
CA TYR A 53 -16.79 -35.46 -20.74
C TYR A 53 -15.45 -35.88 -20.11
N GLY A 54 -15.01 -37.13 -20.32
CA GLY A 54 -13.74 -37.65 -19.79
C GLY A 54 -12.52 -37.05 -20.49
N ARG A 55 -12.59 -36.83 -21.80
CA ARG A 55 -11.52 -36.16 -22.56
C ARG A 55 -11.35 -34.71 -22.11
N LYS A 56 -12.46 -34.00 -21.94
CA LYS A 56 -12.49 -32.61 -21.47
C LYS A 56 -11.88 -32.48 -20.07
N SER A 57 -12.24 -33.37 -19.16
CA SER A 57 -11.64 -33.42 -17.82
C SER A 57 -10.11 -33.59 -17.85
N ILE A 58 -9.59 -34.47 -18.72
CA ILE A 58 -8.14 -34.67 -18.88
C ILE A 58 -7.46 -33.44 -19.49
N GLN A 59 -8.09 -32.81 -20.49
CA GLN A 59 -7.57 -31.57 -21.10
C GLN A 59 -7.43 -30.46 -20.06
N LEU A 60 -8.47 -30.24 -19.25
CA LEU A 60 -8.45 -29.23 -18.17
C LEU A 60 -7.34 -29.51 -17.15
N ALA A 61 -7.15 -30.77 -16.75
CA ALA A 61 -6.08 -31.15 -15.82
C ALA A 61 -4.68 -30.87 -16.38
N ILE A 62 -4.46 -31.14 -17.67
CA ILE A 62 -3.17 -30.86 -18.34
C ILE A 62 -2.93 -29.35 -18.39
N LEU A 63 -3.92 -28.58 -18.84
CA LEU A 63 -3.82 -27.12 -18.89
C LEU A 63 -3.60 -26.52 -17.50
N ASN A 64 -4.21 -27.11 -16.47
CA ASN A 64 -4.04 -26.69 -15.09
C ASN A 64 -2.60 -26.94 -14.61
N CYS A 65 -2.03 -28.10 -14.94
CA CYS A 65 -0.64 -28.40 -14.64
C CYS A 65 0.31 -27.35 -15.23
N TRP A 66 0.08 -26.94 -16.47
CA TRP A 66 0.85 -25.88 -17.12
C TRP A 66 0.62 -24.51 -16.50
N ALA A 67 -0.62 -24.17 -16.12
CA ALA A 67 -0.94 -22.90 -15.48
C ALA A 67 -0.18 -22.74 -14.15
N VAL A 68 -0.24 -23.76 -13.28
CA VAL A 68 0.48 -23.76 -12.00
C VAL A 68 2.00 -23.68 -12.20
N LEU A 69 2.53 -24.40 -13.18
CA LEU A 69 3.95 -24.33 -13.52
C LEU A 69 4.36 -22.94 -13.99
N THR A 70 3.60 -22.32 -14.89
CA THR A 70 3.90 -20.97 -15.40
C THR A 70 3.83 -19.92 -14.29
N VAL A 71 2.83 -19.99 -13.41
CA VAL A 71 2.74 -19.11 -12.24
C VAL A 71 3.97 -19.26 -11.36
N LYS A 72 4.35 -20.50 -11.04
CA LYS A 72 5.54 -20.77 -10.21
C LYS A 72 6.83 -20.25 -10.85
N VAL A 73 7.01 -20.47 -12.15
CA VAL A 73 8.18 -19.99 -12.90
C VAL A 73 8.24 -18.46 -12.86
N LYS A 74 7.10 -17.78 -12.99
CA LYS A 74 7.06 -16.31 -13.06
C LYS A 74 7.03 -15.60 -11.70
N GLU A 75 6.53 -16.22 -10.64
CA GLU A 75 6.41 -15.59 -9.30
C GLU A 75 7.50 -16.00 -8.31
N SER A 76 8.25 -17.07 -8.58
CA SER A 76 9.30 -17.54 -7.67
C SER A 76 10.39 -16.49 -7.46
N ALA A 77 10.67 -16.18 -6.19
CA ALA A 77 11.83 -15.37 -5.80
C ALA A 77 13.14 -16.17 -5.81
N GLU A 78 13.06 -17.51 -5.79
CA GLU A 78 14.21 -18.40 -5.96
C GLU A 78 14.53 -18.55 -7.45
N PRO A 79 15.82 -18.60 -7.85
CA PRO A 79 16.23 -18.80 -9.23
C PRO A 79 15.67 -20.14 -9.71
N VAL A 80 14.72 -20.07 -10.63
CA VAL A 80 14.19 -21.25 -11.32
C VAL A 80 15.23 -21.69 -12.34
N GLU A 81 15.41 -23.00 -12.50
CA GLU A 81 16.31 -23.54 -13.51
C GLU A 81 15.88 -23.04 -14.90
N GLN A 82 16.84 -22.50 -15.65
CA GLN A 82 16.62 -21.79 -16.92
C GLN A 82 15.88 -22.66 -17.96
N GLU A 83 16.04 -23.98 -17.87
CA GLU A 83 15.35 -24.95 -18.72
C GLU A 83 13.82 -24.92 -18.57
N PHE A 84 13.29 -24.62 -17.38
CA PHE A 84 11.85 -24.46 -17.20
C PHE A 84 11.32 -23.17 -17.82
N GLU A 85 12.09 -22.08 -17.74
CA GLU A 85 11.75 -20.81 -18.38
C GLU A 85 11.72 -20.96 -19.90
N ASP A 86 12.75 -21.58 -20.48
CA ASP A 86 12.85 -21.83 -21.93
C ASP A 86 11.67 -22.66 -22.45
N ILE A 87 11.27 -23.71 -21.72
CA ILE A 87 10.14 -24.56 -22.09
C ILE A 87 8.81 -23.80 -21.95
N ALA A 88 8.61 -23.08 -20.85
CA ALA A 88 7.39 -22.30 -20.64
C ALA A 88 7.25 -21.20 -21.72
N GLN A 89 8.37 -20.55 -22.09
CA GLN A 89 8.38 -19.55 -23.15
C GLN A 89 8.09 -20.16 -24.52
N LYS A 90 8.67 -21.33 -24.84
CA LYS A 90 8.44 -22.02 -26.12
C LYS A 90 6.97 -22.35 -26.38
N TYR A 91 6.23 -22.80 -25.36
CA TYR A 91 4.81 -23.18 -25.50
C TYR A 91 3.83 -22.08 -25.06
N SER A 92 4.32 -20.90 -24.69
CA SER A 92 3.52 -19.79 -24.16
C SER A 92 2.33 -19.40 -25.04
N LYS A 93 2.56 -19.15 -26.34
CA LYS A 93 1.51 -18.76 -27.30
C LYS A 93 0.41 -19.81 -27.43
N LEU A 94 0.78 -21.10 -27.43
CA LEU A 94 -0.18 -22.20 -27.49
C LEU A 94 -1.00 -22.30 -26.20
N LEU A 95 -0.36 -22.15 -25.05
CA LEU A 95 -1.03 -22.21 -23.75
C LEU A 95 -2.00 -21.04 -23.55
N ILE A 96 -1.60 -19.82 -23.92
CA ILE A 96 -2.45 -18.62 -23.85
C ILE A 96 -3.73 -18.84 -24.66
N SER A 97 -3.62 -19.31 -25.91
CA SER A 97 -4.80 -19.54 -26.75
C SER A 97 -5.73 -20.60 -26.16
N LEU A 98 -5.18 -21.70 -25.63
CA LEU A 98 -5.96 -22.78 -25.03
C LEU A 98 -6.67 -22.34 -23.74
N TRP A 99 -6.00 -21.58 -22.86
CA TRP A 99 -6.64 -21.05 -21.66
C TRP A 99 -7.77 -20.06 -21.98
N ILE A 100 -7.58 -19.20 -22.98
CA ILE A 100 -8.64 -18.29 -23.45
C ILE A 100 -9.84 -19.08 -23.98
N ILE A 101 -9.62 -20.11 -24.81
CA ILE A 101 -10.70 -20.95 -25.36
C ILE A 101 -11.47 -21.63 -24.23
N VAL A 102 -10.76 -22.23 -23.26
CA VAL A 102 -11.38 -22.93 -22.12
C VAL A 102 -12.21 -21.98 -21.25
N LEU A 103 -11.75 -20.75 -21.03
CA LEU A 103 -12.51 -19.75 -20.27
C LEU A 103 -13.70 -19.18 -21.04
N LYS A 104 -13.59 -19.01 -22.37
CA LYS A 104 -14.73 -18.67 -23.23
C LYS A 104 -15.79 -19.77 -23.19
N ASP A 105 -15.38 -21.04 -23.25
CA ASP A 105 -16.28 -22.19 -23.15
C ASP A 105 -16.97 -22.26 -21.77
N LEU A 106 -16.23 -22.06 -20.68
CA LEU A 106 -16.81 -21.95 -19.34
C LEU A 106 -17.86 -20.85 -19.26
N SER A 107 -17.55 -19.67 -19.82
CA SER A 107 -18.48 -18.53 -19.83
C SER A 107 -19.75 -18.87 -20.60
N ASN A 108 -19.61 -19.48 -21.78
CA ASN A 108 -20.74 -19.93 -22.60
C ASN A 108 -21.61 -20.96 -21.83
N LEU A 109 -20.99 -21.95 -21.18
CA LEU A 109 -21.69 -22.95 -20.38
C LEU A 109 -22.43 -22.30 -19.21
N LYS A 110 -21.80 -21.39 -18.46
CA LYS A 110 -22.44 -20.72 -17.31
C LYS A 110 -23.64 -19.88 -17.71
N TYR A 111 -23.53 -19.06 -18.77
CA TYR A 111 -24.56 -18.08 -19.11
C TYR A 111 -25.64 -18.63 -20.08
N ASN A 112 -25.27 -19.54 -20.99
CA ASN A 112 -26.22 -20.09 -21.97
C ASN A 112 -26.73 -21.49 -21.61
N GLN A 113 -26.01 -22.25 -20.77
CA GLN A 113 -26.38 -23.62 -20.39
C GLN A 113 -26.18 -23.92 -18.88
N PRO A 114 -26.80 -23.16 -17.97
CA PRO A 114 -26.51 -23.21 -16.54
C PRO A 114 -26.76 -24.57 -15.87
N ASN A 115 -27.57 -25.44 -16.48
CA ASN A 115 -27.87 -26.79 -15.98
C ASN A 115 -26.87 -27.86 -16.46
N SER A 116 -25.84 -27.49 -17.23
CA SER A 116 -24.88 -28.44 -17.75
C SER A 116 -24.04 -29.05 -16.62
N LYS A 117 -23.91 -30.38 -16.62
CA LYS A 117 -23.02 -31.10 -15.69
C LYS A 117 -21.55 -30.77 -15.94
N GLU A 118 -21.21 -30.24 -17.13
CA GLU A 118 -19.84 -29.91 -17.51
C GLU A 118 -19.26 -28.73 -16.72
N ILE A 119 -20.09 -27.83 -16.19
CA ILE A 119 -19.62 -26.68 -15.39
C ILE A 119 -18.78 -27.19 -14.20
N LYS A 120 -19.19 -28.31 -13.59
CA LYS A 120 -18.49 -28.94 -12.46
C LYS A 120 -17.06 -29.39 -12.79
N LEU A 121 -16.74 -29.61 -14.07
CA LEU A 121 -15.38 -29.95 -14.47
C LEU A 121 -14.40 -28.79 -14.31
N TYR A 122 -14.92 -27.56 -14.29
CA TYR A 122 -14.11 -26.35 -14.25
C TYR A 122 -13.86 -25.86 -12.83
N ASP A 123 -14.72 -26.22 -11.87
CA ASP A 123 -14.74 -25.69 -10.49
C ASP A 123 -13.35 -25.70 -9.84
N GLU A 124 -12.53 -26.72 -10.09
CA GLU A 124 -11.19 -26.87 -9.49
C GLU A 124 -10.05 -26.20 -10.28
N TYR A 125 -10.28 -25.76 -11.52
CA TYR A 125 -9.21 -25.36 -12.45
C TYR A 125 -9.34 -23.94 -12.97
N TRP A 126 -10.55 -23.41 -13.12
CA TRP A 126 -10.79 -22.13 -13.79
C TRP A 126 -10.01 -20.97 -13.16
N LEU A 127 -9.89 -20.95 -11.83
CA LEU A 127 -9.18 -19.91 -11.11
C LEU A 127 -7.68 -19.89 -11.43
N ASN A 128 -7.07 -21.06 -11.67
CA ASN A 128 -5.66 -21.13 -12.08
C ASN A 128 -5.47 -20.60 -13.50
N PHE A 129 -6.45 -20.77 -14.39
CA PHE A 129 -6.43 -20.19 -15.75
C PHE A 129 -6.54 -18.67 -15.72
N VAL A 130 -7.47 -18.13 -14.93
CA VAL A 130 -7.58 -16.66 -14.74
C VAL A 130 -6.31 -16.12 -14.08
N GLY A 131 -5.79 -16.81 -13.07
CA GLY A 131 -4.57 -16.44 -12.36
C GLY A 131 -3.33 -16.39 -13.27
N VAL A 132 -3.14 -17.39 -14.14
CA VAL A 132 -2.00 -17.38 -15.08
C VAL A 132 -2.18 -16.33 -16.18
N LEU A 133 -3.38 -16.17 -16.75
CA LEU A 133 -3.59 -15.17 -17.80
C LEU A 133 -3.42 -13.75 -17.27
N SER A 134 -3.97 -13.44 -16.09
CA SER A 134 -3.80 -12.12 -15.46
C SER A 134 -2.32 -11.83 -15.11
N LEU A 135 -1.55 -12.84 -14.69
CA LEU A 135 -0.10 -12.72 -14.47
C LEU A 135 0.67 -12.49 -15.77
N LEU A 136 0.31 -13.21 -16.83
CA LEU A 136 0.94 -13.05 -18.14
C LEU A 136 0.68 -11.66 -18.71
N LEU A 137 -0.54 -11.16 -18.57
CA LEU A 137 -0.93 -9.83 -18.99
C LEU A 137 -0.15 -8.73 -18.27
N GLU A 138 0.05 -8.87 -16.96
CA GLU A 138 0.85 -7.91 -16.18
C GLU A 138 2.30 -7.83 -16.66
N LYS A 139 2.88 -8.94 -17.14
CA LYS A 139 4.29 -8.98 -17.59
C LYS A 139 4.49 -8.70 -19.07
N ASP A 140 3.57 -9.14 -19.92
CA ASP A 140 3.66 -9.03 -21.38
C ASP A 140 2.25 -8.83 -22.01
N PRO A 141 1.72 -7.59 -21.99
CA PRO A 141 0.39 -7.30 -22.49
C PRO A 141 0.19 -7.66 -23.97
N ALA A 142 1.24 -7.50 -24.79
CA ALA A 142 1.17 -7.73 -26.22
C ALA A 142 0.86 -9.20 -26.55
N SER A 143 1.34 -10.13 -25.73
CA SER A 143 1.17 -11.57 -25.95
C SER A 143 -0.29 -12.04 -25.94
N ILE A 144 -1.17 -11.35 -25.19
CA ILE A 144 -2.60 -11.70 -25.08
C ILE A 144 -3.43 -10.92 -26.09
N LYS A 145 -3.05 -9.66 -26.36
CA LYS A 145 -3.75 -8.79 -27.30
C LYS A 145 -3.88 -9.39 -28.70
N ASP A 146 -2.86 -10.11 -29.16
CA ASP A 146 -2.89 -10.82 -30.45
C ASP A 146 -4.04 -11.84 -30.57
N PHE A 147 -4.46 -12.43 -29.44
CA PHE A 147 -5.52 -13.46 -29.41
C PHE A 147 -6.92 -12.91 -29.18
N LEU A 148 -7.05 -11.80 -28.44
CA LEU A 148 -8.35 -11.23 -28.08
C LEU A 148 -8.75 -10.06 -28.98
N GLN A 149 -7.80 -9.35 -29.59
CA GLN A 149 -8.03 -8.23 -30.49
C GLN A 149 -9.01 -7.20 -29.88
N GLU A 150 -10.16 -6.96 -30.52
CA GLU A 150 -11.19 -6.01 -30.04
C GLU A 150 -12.08 -6.59 -28.92
N GLU A 151 -12.02 -7.90 -28.65
CA GLU A 151 -12.81 -8.56 -27.60
C GLU A 151 -12.11 -8.54 -26.23
N GLU A 152 -10.93 -7.92 -26.12
CA GLU A 152 -10.07 -7.95 -24.92
C GLU A 152 -10.83 -7.49 -23.67
N ASP A 153 -11.41 -6.30 -23.71
CA ASP A 153 -12.07 -5.69 -22.56
C ASP A 153 -13.32 -6.47 -22.14
N ASN A 154 -14.12 -6.93 -23.12
CA ASN A 154 -15.29 -7.76 -22.87
C ASN A 154 -14.92 -9.11 -22.25
N PHE A 155 -13.85 -9.73 -22.73
CA PHE A 155 -13.36 -10.99 -22.19
C PHE A 155 -12.93 -10.81 -20.73
N PHE A 156 -12.16 -9.78 -20.42
CA PHE A 156 -11.71 -9.52 -19.05
C PHE A 156 -12.83 -9.05 -18.13
N PHE A 157 -13.84 -8.35 -18.64
CA PHE A 157 -15.04 -8.04 -17.90
C PHE A 157 -15.80 -9.31 -17.47
N VAL A 158 -15.98 -10.27 -18.39
CA VAL A 158 -16.58 -11.57 -18.04
C VAL A 158 -15.74 -12.33 -17.00
N MET A 159 -14.41 -12.31 -17.11
CA MET A 159 -13.54 -12.92 -16.10
C MET A 159 -13.67 -12.22 -14.73
N PHE A 160 -13.74 -10.89 -14.72
CA PHE A 160 -14.01 -10.12 -13.50
C PHE A 160 -15.35 -10.52 -12.88
N CYS A 161 -16.44 -10.61 -13.65
CA CYS A 161 -17.73 -11.06 -13.16
C CYS A 161 -17.68 -12.47 -12.54
N GLN A 162 -16.93 -13.39 -13.15
CA GLN A 162 -16.74 -14.74 -12.59
C GLN A 162 -15.97 -14.71 -11.26
N CYS A 163 -14.93 -13.89 -11.16
CA CYS A 163 -14.23 -13.68 -9.91
C CYS A 163 -15.12 -13.04 -8.84
N SER A 164 -15.92 -12.02 -9.20
CA SER A 164 -16.88 -11.36 -8.30
C SER A 164 -17.92 -12.35 -7.78
N GLU A 165 -18.43 -13.24 -8.63
CA GLU A 165 -19.34 -14.31 -8.21
C GLU A 165 -18.68 -15.25 -7.19
N ALA A 166 -17.42 -15.65 -7.42
CA ALA A 166 -16.68 -16.50 -6.50
C ALA A 166 -16.41 -15.80 -5.15
N LEU A 167 -16.10 -14.50 -5.17
CA LEU A 167 -15.94 -13.66 -3.98
C LEU A 167 -17.25 -13.55 -3.19
N ILE A 168 -18.38 -13.34 -3.88
CA ILE A 168 -19.73 -13.33 -3.27
C ILE A 168 -20.07 -14.67 -2.61
N ARG A 169 -19.55 -15.78 -3.15
CA ARG A 169 -19.72 -17.14 -2.58
C ARG A 169 -18.67 -17.49 -1.52
N ASN A 170 -17.77 -16.58 -1.16
CA ASN A 170 -16.64 -16.80 -0.25
C ASN A 170 -15.74 -17.98 -0.66
N GLN A 171 -15.56 -18.19 -1.97
CA GLN A 171 -14.72 -19.27 -2.52
C GLN A 171 -13.30 -18.75 -2.77
N ASP A 172 -12.30 -19.39 -2.16
CA ASP A 172 -10.86 -19.10 -2.35
C ASP A 172 -10.51 -17.60 -2.35
N VAL A 173 -11.16 -16.82 -1.46
CA VAL A 173 -11.19 -15.34 -1.46
C VAL A 173 -9.82 -14.72 -1.69
N SER A 174 -8.79 -15.21 -0.99
CA SER A 174 -7.42 -14.70 -1.07
C SER A 174 -6.77 -14.90 -2.46
N GLN A 175 -7.03 -16.04 -3.11
CA GLN A 175 -6.50 -16.34 -4.45
C GLN A 175 -7.29 -15.58 -5.52
N VAL A 176 -8.63 -15.52 -5.38
CA VAL A 176 -9.49 -14.76 -6.29
C VAL A 176 -9.14 -13.28 -6.23
N LEU A 177 -8.97 -12.68 -5.05
CA LEU A 177 -8.53 -11.29 -4.91
C LEU A 177 -7.19 -11.00 -5.57
N THR A 178 -6.25 -11.94 -5.52
CA THR A 178 -4.95 -11.79 -6.20
C THR A 178 -5.14 -11.68 -7.71
N SER A 179 -6.06 -12.46 -8.27
CA SER A 179 -6.40 -12.41 -9.69
C SER A 179 -7.16 -11.13 -10.05
N VAL A 180 -8.14 -10.74 -9.23
CA VAL A 180 -8.89 -9.48 -9.41
C VAL A 180 -7.96 -8.27 -9.36
N ASN A 181 -7.03 -8.22 -8.40
CA ASN A 181 -6.03 -7.16 -8.30
C ASN A 181 -5.22 -6.99 -9.60
N ARG A 182 -4.88 -8.09 -10.28
CA ARG A 182 -4.19 -8.05 -11.57
C ARG A 182 -5.12 -7.64 -12.71
N LEU A 183 -6.37 -8.12 -12.71
CA LEU A 183 -7.36 -7.77 -13.73
C LEU A 183 -7.68 -6.27 -13.71
N VAL A 184 -7.85 -5.65 -12.54
CA VAL A 184 -8.15 -4.21 -12.45
C VAL A 184 -6.97 -3.31 -12.86
N LYS A 185 -5.79 -3.86 -13.15
CA LYS A 185 -4.67 -3.14 -13.80
C LYS A 185 -4.93 -2.89 -15.29
N ILE A 186 -5.83 -3.65 -15.89
CA ILE A 186 -6.16 -3.55 -17.30
C ILE A 186 -6.98 -2.29 -17.50
N GLN A 187 -6.46 -1.38 -18.30
CA GLN A 187 -7.06 -0.07 -18.50
C GLN A 187 -8.50 -0.14 -19.03
N GLY A 188 -8.75 -0.90 -20.10
CA GLY A 188 -10.09 -0.97 -20.70
C GLY A 188 -11.11 -1.61 -19.76
N LEU A 189 -10.71 -2.62 -18.97
CA LEU A 189 -11.55 -3.13 -17.89
C LEU A 189 -11.82 -2.07 -16.83
N ALA A 190 -10.79 -1.36 -16.34
CA ALA A 190 -10.97 -0.31 -15.34
C ALA A 190 -11.94 0.78 -15.83
N GLN A 191 -11.92 1.14 -17.12
CA GLN A 191 -12.89 2.07 -17.69
C GLN A 191 -14.32 1.53 -17.61
N ILE A 192 -14.54 0.27 -18.02
CA ILE A 192 -15.86 -0.39 -17.91
C ILE A 192 -16.34 -0.46 -16.45
N LEU A 193 -15.45 -0.79 -15.51
CA LEU A 193 -15.79 -0.86 -14.08
C LEU A 193 -16.17 0.49 -13.47
N PHE A 194 -15.75 1.58 -14.11
CA PHE A 194 -16.13 2.94 -13.71
C PHE A 194 -17.38 3.43 -14.43
N ASP A 195 -18.06 2.64 -15.28
CA ASP A 195 -19.38 3.03 -15.80
C ASP A 195 -20.41 3.04 -14.67
N ASP A 196 -21.33 4.02 -14.66
CA ASP A 196 -22.22 4.31 -13.51
C ASP A 196 -22.99 3.07 -13.00
N GLY A 197 -23.55 2.27 -13.92
CA GLY A 197 -24.32 1.08 -13.54
C GLY A 197 -23.49 -0.11 -13.05
N ILE A 198 -22.16 -0.09 -13.25
CA ILE A 198 -21.24 -1.16 -12.85
C ILE A 198 -20.48 -0.74 -11.59
N PHE A 199 -20.13 0.54 -11.49
CA PHE A 199 -19.33 1.07 -10.38
C PHE A 199 -19.99 0.83 -9.02
N GLU A 200 -21.30 1.03 -8.91
CA GLU A 200 -22.05 0.77 -7.66
C GLU A 200 -21.92 -0.70 -7.22
N GLU A 201 -22.04 -1.65 -8.15
CA GLU A 201 -21.87 -3.09 -7.89
C GLU A 201 -20.42 -3.44 -7.47
N VAL A 202 -19.43 -2.74 -8.03
CA VAL A 202 -18.02 -2.90 -7.62
C VAL A 202 -17.82 -2.40 -6.20
N ILE A 203 -18.39 -1.24 -5.84
CA ILE A 203 -18.32 -0.70 -4.48
C ILE A 203 -19.01 -1.62 -3.49
N ASP A 204 -20.22 -2.10 -3.80
CA ASP A 204 -20.96 -3.05 -2.96
C ASP A 204 -20.19 -4.35 -2.73
N LEU A 205 -19.51 -4.88 -3.76
CA LEU A 205 -18.64 -6.03 -3.63
C LEU A 205 -17.49 -5.76 -2.66
N MET A 206 -16.79 -4.63 -2.80
CA MET A 206 -15.64 -4.29 -1.95
C MET A 206 -16.06 -4.03 -0.50
N ASP A 207 -17.17 -3.31 -0.30
CA ASP A 207 -17.78 -3.07 1.01
C ASP A 207 -18.11 -4.40 1.69
N ARG A 208 -18.79 -5.31 0.97
CA ARG A 208 -19.13 -6.63 1.49
C ARG A 208 -17.88 -7.40 1.91
N LEU A 209 -16.83 -7.40 1.09
CA LEU A 209 -15.59 -8.11 1.41
C LEU A 209 -14.90 -7.54 2.65
N ILE A 210 -14.90 -6.21 2.82
CA ILE A 210 -14.33 -5.57 4.02
C ILE A 210 -15.16 -5.91 5.27
N LEU A 211 -16.49 -5.91 5.16
CA LEU A 211 -17.37 -6.12 6.30
C LEU A 211 -17.52 -7.60 6.71
N MET A 212 -17.47 -8.53 5.75
CA MET A 212 -17.69 -9.96 6.01
C MET A 212 -16.41 -10.68 6.44
N GLU A 213 -15.25 -10.27 5.94
CA GLU A 213 -13.99 -10.96 6.22
C GLU A 213 -13.48 -10.66 7.62
N ALA A 214 -13.06 -11.69 8.35
CA ALA A 214 -12.43 -11.51 9.67
C ALA A 214 -10.90 -11.35 9.56
N ASP A 215 -10.28 -11.91 8.51
CA ASP A 215 -8.84 -11.85 8.31
C ASP A 215 -8.42 -10.48 7.79
N MET A 216 -7.68 -9.76 8.62
CA MET A 216 -7.17 -8.43 8.32
C MET A 216 -6.22 -8.43 7.09
N ARG A 217 -5.56 -9.56 6.79
CA ARG A 217 -4.73 -9.71 5.58
C ARG A 217 -5.57 -9.68 4.32
N ILE A 218 -6.77 -10.27 4.36
CA ILE A 218 -7.72 -10.23 3.25
C ILE A 218 -8.23 -8.80 3.06
N LYS A 219 -8.56 -8.10 4.14
CA LYS A 219 -8.95 -6.67 4.07
C LYS A 219 -7.85 -5.81 3.43
N CYS A 220 -6.59 -6.02 3.79
CA CYS A 220 -5.45 -5.37 3.14
C CYS A 220 -5.39 -5.66 1.63
N LYS A 221 -5.68 -6.90 1.20
CA LYS A 221 -5.74 -7.25 -0.23
C LYS A 221 -6.90 -6.55 -0.96
N VAL A 222 -8.04 -6.37 -0.29
CA VAL A 222 -9.17 -5.60 -0.84
C VAL A 222 -8.75 -4.15 -1.01
N VAL A 223 -8.15 -3.54 0.02
CA VAL A 223 -7.62 -2.16 -0.05
C VAL A 223 -6.58 -2.02 -1.17
N ASP A 224 -5.67 -2.97 -1.33
CA ASP A 224 -4.71 -2.99 -2.43
C ASP A 224 -5.40 -3.05 -3.79
N THR A 225 -6.49 -3.82 -3.90
CA THR A 225 -7.28 -3.92 -5.14
C THR A 225 -8.00 -2.61 -5.46
N VAL A 226 -8.60 -1.97 -4.45
CA VAL A 226 -9.25 -0.67 -4.59
C VAL A 226 -8.24 0.41 -5.01
N HIS A 227 -7.06 0.42 -4.40
CA HIS A 227 -5.98 1.34 -4.77
C HIS A 227 -5.50 1.13 -6.21
N VAL A 228 -5.31 -0.13 -6.63
CA VAL A 228 -4.91 -0.43 -8.00
C VAL A 228 -5.98 0.00 -9.00
N LEU A 229 -7.27 -0.23 -8.69
CA LEU A 229 -8.38 0.22 -9.53
C LEU A 229 -8.39 1.76 -9.65
N PHE A 230 -8.16 2.47 -8.54
CA PHE A 230 -8.01 3.93 -8.53
C PHE A 230 -6.84 4.40 -9.41
N ASP A 231 -5.65 3.80 -9.25
CA ASP A 231 -4.45 4.17 -10.02
C ASP A 231 -4.61 3.86 -11.52
N SER A 232 -5.24 2.73 -11.86
CA SER A 232 -5.54 2.36 -13.24
C SER A 232 -6.45 3.36 -13.93
N TYR A 233 -7.50 3.82 -13.26
CA TYR A 233 -8.45 4.75 -13.85
C TYR A 233 -7.93 6.20 -13.86
N SER A 234 -7.29 6.65 -12.78
CA SER A 234 -6.80 8.03 -12.65
C SER A 234 -5.79 8.43 -13.74
N LYS A 235 -5.03 7.48 -14.30
CA LYS A 235 -4.12 7.71 -15.43
C LYS A 235 -4.81 8.12 -16.73
N PHE A 236 -6.11 7.84 -16.87
CA PHE A 236 -6.87 8.05 -18.10
C PHE A 236 -8.11 8.91 -17.93
N ALA A 237 -8.47 9.26 -16.70
CA ALA A 237 -9.58 10.16 -16.46
C ALA A 237 -9.29 11.51 -17.14
N ASP A 238 -9.98 11.78 -18.25
CA ASP A 238 -9.90 13.06 -18.94
C ASP A 238 -10.33 14.17 -17.96
N THR A 239 -9.55 15.26 -17.95
CA THR A 239 -9.77 16.42 -17.07
C THR A 239 -11.17 17.06 -17.20
N ALA A 240 -11.92 16.72 -18.24
CA ALA A 240 -13.24 17.28 -18.52
C ALA A 240 -14.41 16.57 -17.79
N HIS A 241 -14.31 15.28 -17.47
CA HIS A 241 -15.41 14.47 -16.88
C HIS A 241 -14.93 13.63 -15.69
N ASN A 242 -13.99 14.17 -14.92
CA ASN A 242 -13.37 13.46 -13.81
C ASN A 242 -14.45 13.12 -12.75
N PRO A 243 -14.77 11.84 -12.50
CA PRO A 243 -15.85 11.46 -11.60
C PRO A 243 -15.35 11.50 -10.17
N VAL A 244 -15.18 12.73 -9.66
CA VAL A 244 -14.69 13.01 -8.31
C VAL A 244 -15.48 12.21 -7.25
N ASP A 245 -16.80 12.09 -7.43
CA ASP A 245 -17.67 11.30 -6.55
C ASP A 245 -17.24 9.82 -6.45
N LYS A 246 -16.82 9.21 -7.56
CA LYS A 246 -16.32 7.82 -7.58
C LYS A 246 -15.01 7.68 -6.84
N PHE A 247 -14.13 8.69 -6.89
CA PHE A 247 -12.91 8.68 -6.08
C PHE A 247 -13.21 8.79 -4.58
N TYR A 248 -14.20 9.58 -4.18
CA TYR A 248 -14.67 9.63 -2.80
C TYR A 248 -15.25 8.28 -2.35
N GLU A 249 -16.00 7.59 -3.19
CA GLU A 249 -16.51 6.25 -2.87
C GLU A 249 -15.38 5.23 -2.69
N LEU A 250 -14.37 5.19 -3.58
CA LEU A 250 -13.22 4.30 -3.40
C LEU A 250 -12.44 4.65 -2.12
N LEU A 251 -12.30 5.93 -1.79
CA LEU A 251 -11.67 6.35 -0.55
C LEU A 251 -12.48 5.93 0.68
N ARG A 252 -13.82 6.03 0.63
CA ARG A 252 -14.71 5.56 1.69
C ARG A 252 -14.48 4.08 1.97
N VAL A 253 -14.41 3.26 0.92
CA VAL A 253 -14.10 1.82 1.01
C VAL A 253 -12.76 1.60 1.73
N VAL A 254 -11.70 2.35 1.36
CA VAL A 254 -10.38 2.25 2.02
C VAL A 254 -10.40 2.70 3.48
N MET A 255 -11.29 3.63 3.86
CA MET A 255 -11.44 4.08 5.24
C MET A 255 -12.25 3.10 6.12
N LEU A 256 -13.06 2.20 5.56
CA LEU A 256 -13.88 1.27 6.36
C LEU A 256 -13.07 0.43 7.36
N PRO A 257 -11.96 -0.24 6.98
CA PRO A 257 -11.13 -0.99 7.94
C PRO A 257 -10.48 -0.09 8.99
N LEU A 258 -10.31 1.21 8.72
CA LEU A 258 -9.79 2.16 9.68
C LEU A 258 -10.78 2.39 10.82
N PHE A 259 -12.08 2.45 10.54
CA PHE A 259 -13.12 2.59 11.56
C PHE A 259 -13.30 1.32 12.41
N GLU A 260 -12.91 0.16 11.92
CA GLU A 260 -12.82 -1.05 12.74
C GLU A 260 -11.55 -1.06 13.60
N THR A 261 -10.43 -0.60 13.03
CA THR A 261 -9.14 -0.51 13.72
C THR A 261 -9.15 0.56 14.80
N PHE A 262 -9.79 1.69 14.55
CA PHE A 262 -9.92 2.82 15.47
C PHE A 262 -11.41 3.17 15.66
N PRO A 263 -12.12 2.44 16.54
CA PRO A 263 -13.56 2.62 16.75
C PRO A 263 -13.96 4.04 17.16
N PHE A 264 -13.06 4.78 17.83
CA PHE A 264 -13.28 6.17 18.25
C PHE A 264 -13.39 7.17 17.09
N LEU A 265 -13.06 6.75 15.87
CA LEU A 265 -13.32 7.55 14.66
C LEU A 265 -14.79 7.51 14.23
N ARG A 266 -15.59 6.57 14.74
CA ARG A 266 -17.02 6.47 14.43
C ARG A 266 -17.83 7.49 15.22
N HIS A 267 -18.90 8.00 14.62
CA HIS A 267 -19.78 8.98 15.26
C HIS A 267 -20.59 8.38 16.42
N ASP A 268 -20.87 7.07 16.40
CA ASP A 268 -21.64 6.34 17.41
C ASP A 268 -20.76 5.79 18.55
N PHE A 269 -19.47 6.15 18.58
CA PHE A 269 -18.55 5.65 19.58
C PHE A 269 -18.83 6.26 20.96
N ASP A 270 -19.21 5.39 21.90
CA ASP A 270 -19.41 5.71 23.30
C ASP A 270 -18.37 4.99 24.16
N THR A 271 -17.60 5.76 24.94
CA THR A 271 -16.56 5.26 25.86
C THR A 271 -17.13 4.50 27.06
N GLU A 272 -18.41 4.68 27.38
CA GLU A 272 -19.06 3.98 28.50
C GLU A 272 -19.59 2.60 28.10
N ASN A 273 -19.86 2.38 26.81
CA ASN A 273 -20.39 1.12 26.30
C ASN A 273 -19.37 -0.03 26.38
N ALA A 274 -19.80 -1.17 26.93
CA ALA A 274 -18.98 -2.37 27.07
C ALA A 274 -18.49 -2.93 25.72
N MET A 275 -19.28 -2.82 24.64
CA MET A 275 -18.87 -3.25 23.30
C MET A 275 -17.72 -2.38 22.76
N SER A 276 -17.79 -1.06 22.95
CA SER A 276 -16.75 -0.11 22.53
C SER A 276 -15.43 -0.37 23.24
N LYS A 277 -15.47 -0.72 24.53
CA LYS A 277 -14.27 -1.09 25.31
C LYS A 277 -13.59 -2.35 24.78
N VAL A 278 -14.37 -3.35 24.36
CA VAL A 278 -13.83 -4.58 23.75
C VAL A 278 -13.22 -4.31 22.37
N LEU A 279 -13.84 -3.44 21.56
CA LEU A 279 -13.31 -3.04 20.25
C LEU A 279 -12.01 -2.24 20.38
N LEU A 280 -11.92 -1.31 21.35
CA LEU A 280 -10.67 -0.61 21.68
C LEU A 280 -9.57 -1.55 22.16
N ALA A 281 -9.89 -2.59 22.93
CA ALA A 281 -8.87 -3.55 23.35
C ALA A 281 -8.22 -4.27 22.14
N ARG A 282 -8.92 -4.37 21.00
CA ARG A 282 -8.39 -4.97 19.75
C ARG A 282 -7.55 -3.99 18.92
N SER A 283 -7.70 -2.68 19.10
CA SER A 283 -6.95 -1.64 18.36
C SER A 283 -5.47 -1.55 18.73
N HIS A 284 -5.05 -2.23 19.79
CA HIS A 284 -3.65 -2.24 20.25
C HIS A 284 -2.90 -3.51 19.84
N THR A 285 -3.47 -4.35 18.97
CA THR A 285 -2.78 -5.55 18.46
C THR A 285 -1.73 -5.16 17.41
N GLU A 286 -0.60 -5.88 17.34
CA GLU A 286 0.45 -5.61 16.35
C GLU A 286 -0.09 -5.65 14.90
N ASP A 287 -0.99 -6.59 14.63
CA ASP A 287 -1.65 -6.73 13.33
C ASP A 287 -2.47 -5.47 12.97
N SER A 288 -3.20 -4.89 13.92
CA SER A 288 -3.99 -3.68 13.71
C SER A 288 -3.13 -2.46 13.37
N LEU A 289 -1.93 -2.35 13.95
CA LEU A 289 -0.99 -1.27 13.67
C LEU A 289 -0.32 -1.40 12.31
N ILE A 290 0.02 -2.62 11.90
CA ILE A 290 0.54 -2.90 10.55
C ILE A 290 -0.49 -2.48 9.50
N VAL A 291 -1.76 -2.79 9.78
CA VAL A 291 -2.86 -2.47 8.87
C VAL A 291 -3.12 -0.98 8.85
N ALA A 292 -3.16 -0.30 9.99
CA ALA A 292 -3.26 1.16 10.05
C ALA A 292 -2.18 1.84 9.21
N LYS A 293 -0.91 1.43 9.34
CA LYS A 293 0.20 1.96 8.53
C LYS A 293 -0.02 1.74 7.03
N LYS A 294 -0.52 0.56 6.63
CA LYS A 294 -0.84 0.25 5.23
C LYS A 294 -2.00 1.13 4.71
N LEU A 295 -3.07 1.28 5.49
CA LEU A 295 -4.21 2.13 5.14
C LEU A 295 -3.77 3.59 4.96
N PHE A 296 -3.01 4.14 5.90
CA PHE A 296 -2.49 5.49 5.80
C PHE A 296 -1.58 5.70 4.59
N LEU A 297 -0.73 4.72 4.27
CA LEU A 297 0.11 4.77 3.07
C LEU A 297 -0.76 4.85 1.79
N VAL A 298 -1.76 3.98 1.68
CA VAL A 298 -2.66 3.94 0.52
C VAL A 298 -3.48 5.22 0.40
N LEU A 299 -4.06 5.71 1.50
CA LEU A 299 -4.80 6.98 1.53
C LEU A 299 -3.91 8.14 1.06
N SER A 300 -2.66 8.20 1.51
CA SER A 300 -1.70 9.22 1.07
C SER A 300 -1.40 9.14 -0.43
N GLN A 301 -1.34 7.93 -1.01
CA GLN A 301 -1.10 7.72 -2.44
C GLN A 301 -2.32 8.14 -3.27
N MET A 302 -3.53 7.81 -2.81
CA MET A 302 -4.77 8.21 -3.48
C MET A 302 -4.94 9.73 -3.51
N ILE A 303 -4.60 10.43 -2.42
CA ILE A 303 -4.65 11.91 -2.36
C ILE A 303 -3.71 12.55 -3.38
N GLN A 304 -2.51 11.99 -3.56
CA GLN A 304 -1.55 12.46 -4.56
C GLN A 304 -2.05 12.28 -5.99
N GLY A 305 -2.82 11.21 -6.25
CA GLY A 305 -3.42 10.94 -7.56
C GLY A 305 -4.65 11.81 -7.89
N CYS A 306 -5.18 12.58 -6.93
CA CYS A 306 -6.37 13.40 -7.15
C CYS A 306 -6.04 14.80 -7.73
N PRO A 307 -7.01 15.42 -8.47
CA PRO A 307 -6.93 16.81 -8.89
C PRO A 307 -6.73 17.78 -7.70
N GLU A 308 -6.14 18.95 -7.96
CA GLU A 308 -5.81 19.92 -6.90
C GLU A 308 -7.04 20.35 -6.08
N SER A 309 -8.18 20.61 -6.72
CA SER A 309 -9.41 21.02 -6.03
C SER A 309 -9.92 19.98 -5.03
N THR A 310 -9.85 18.69 -5.37
CA THR A 310 -10.28 17.58 -4.51
C THR A 310 -9.26 17.30 -3.41
N ARG A 311 -7.98 17.59 -3.65
CA ARG A 311 -6.88 17.31 -2.74
C ARG A 311 -7.01 18.04 -1.40
N GLU A 312 -7.50 19.28 -1.42
CA GLU A 312 -7.71 20.10 -0.22
C GLU A 312 -8.79 19.51 0.70
N ASP A 313 -9.94 19.16 0.13
CA ASP A 313 -11.05 18.53 0.87
C ASP A 313 -10.61 17.20 1.48
N LEU A 314 -9.89 16.39 0.70
CA LEU A 314 -9.36 15.12 1.16
C LEU A 314 -8.31 15.27 2.25
N ALA A 315 -7.38 16.22 2.09
CA ALA A 315 -6.38 16.51 3.11
C ALA A 315 -7.04 16.97 4.42
N SER A 316 -8.12 17.74 4.35
CA SER A 316 -8.91 18.17 5.51
C SER A 316 -9.52 16.98 6.26
N CYS A 317 -10.14 16.04 5.54
CA CYS A 317 -10.64 14.79 6.11
C CYS A 317 -9.53 13.97 6.78
N MET A 318 -8.35 13.90 6.15
CA MET A 318 -7.22 13.19 6.74
C MET A 318 -6.67 13.87 7.99
N LEU A 319 -6.52 15.21 7.97
CA LEU A 319 -6.13 15.96 9.17
C LEU A 319 -7.12 15.77 10.31
N TYR A 320 -8.42 15.67 10.03
CA TYR A 320 -9.43 15.32 11.03
C TYR A 320 -9.19 13.94 11.64
N VAL A 321 -8.94 12.91 10.82
CA VAL A 321 -8.60 11.56 11.29
C VAL A 321 -7.35 11.58 12.16
N VAL A 322 -6.29 12.29 11.73
CA VAL A 322 -5.06 12.43 12.52
C VAL A 322 -5.34 13.15 13.83
N ALA A 323 -6.12 14.22 13.82
CA ALA A 323 -6.48 14.99 15.01
C ALA A 323 -7.21 14.11 16.05
N LYS A 324 -8.17 13.29 15.60
CA LYS A 324 -8.90 12.36 16.47
C LYS A 324 -8.00 11.29 17.09
N ILE A 325 -7.02 10.78 16.34
CA ILE A 325 -6.03 9.83 16.87
C ILE A 325 -5.15 10.50 17.93
N ILE A 326 -4.75 11.75 17.71
CA ILE A 326 -3.97 12.52 18.67
C ILE A 326 -4.79 12.80 19.95
N GLU A 327 -6.05 13.22 19.82
CA GLU A 327 -6.96 13.46 20.95
C GLU A 327 -7.14 12.21 21.83
N HIS A 328 -7.16 11.01 21.23
CA HIS A 328 -7.30 9.76 21.97
C HIS A 328 -6.07 9.45 22.86
N GLY A 329 -4.88 9.92 22.47
CA GLY A 329 -3.71 9.96 23.34
C GLY A 329 -2.90 8.67 23.51
N ASP A 330 -3.12 7.65 22.67
CA ASP A 330 -2.28 6.45 22.67
C ASP A 330 -0.97 6.67 21.89
N ASP A 331 0.17 6.57 22.58
CA ASP A 331 1.51 6.81 22.01
C ASP A 331 1.83 5.88 20.83
N VAL A 332 1.30 4.66 20.85
CA VAL A 332 1.55 3.68 19.77
C VAL A 332 0.79 4.08 18.51
N SER A 333 -0.48 4.45 18.67
CA SER A 333 -1.34 4.96 17.58
C SER A 333 -0.81 6.27 17.01
N ILE A 334 -0.33 7.19 17.87
CA ILE A 334 0.30 8.45 17.44
C ILE A 334 1.56 8.15 16.61
N SER A 335 2.44 7.27 17.10
CA SER A 335 3.65 6.90 16.36
C SER A 335 3.34 6.32 14.97
N ALA A 336 2.25 5.55 14.84
CA ALA A 336 1.80 5.00 13.57
C ALA A 336 1.28 6.06 12.58
N VAL A 337 0.67 7.15 13.06
CA VAL A 337 0.09 8.20 12.21
C VAL A 337 1.07 9.31 11.83
N LEU A 338 2.20 9.47 12.54
CA LEU A 338 3.17 10.55 12.24
C LEU A 338 3.74 10.54 10.81
N PRO A 339 4.12 9.39 10.21
CA PRO A 339 4.56 9.37 8.81
C PRO A 339 3.47 9.83 7.84
N PHE A 340 2.22 9.50 8.15
CA PHE A 340 1.05 9.91 7.38
C PHE A 340 0.81 11.42 7.47
N LEU A 341 0.85 11.97 8.70
CA LEU A 341 0.78 13.41 8.93
C LEU A 341 1.84 14.16 8.10
N LYS A 342 3.08 13.67 8.09
CA LYS A 342 4.16 14.28 7.30
C LYS A 342 3.80 14.35 5.82
N ASN A 343 3.26 13.26 5.26
CA ASN A 343 2.86 13.25 3.85
C ASN A 343 1.72 14.23 3.59
N VAL A 344 0.67 14.22 4.40
CA VAL A 344 -0.49 15.12 4.26
C VAL A 344 -0.05 16.59 4.33
N VAL A 345 0.77 16.94 5.33
CA VAL A 345 1.30 18.31 5.51
C VAL A 345 2.14 18.75 4.30
N LEU A 346 2.97 17.87 3.73
CA LEU A 346 3.74 18.19 2.54
C LEU A 346 2.87 18.37 1.28
N GLN A 347 1.70 17.72 1.20
CA GLN A 347 0.79 17.88 0.06
C GLN A 347 0.04 19.22 0.08
N ILE A 348 -0.20 19.77 1.26
CA ILE A 348 -0.88 21.07 1.45
C ILE A 348 0.11 22.23 1.65
N ALA A 349 1.41 21.95 1.65
CA ALA A 349 2.45 22.96 1.81
C ALA A 349 2.45 23.91 0.60
N GLY A 350 1.97 25.14 0.82
CA GLY A 350 1.83 26.17 -0.21
C GLY A 350 0.39 26.49 -0.61
N THR A 351 -0.58 25.71 -0.12
CA THR A 351 -2.03 25.92 -0.26
C THR A 351 -2.61 26.65 0.96
N GLU A 352 -3.85 27.15 0.92
CA GLU A 352 -4.42 28.08 1.91
C GLU A 352 -4.12 27.72 3.39
N THR A 353 -3.67 28.71 4.15
CA THR A 353 -3.12 28.59 5.52
C THR A 353 -4.17 28.26 6.60
N GLU A 354 -5.46 28.30 6.28
CA GLU A 354 -6.54 28.16 7.27
C GLU A 354 -6.72 26.71 7.77
N LEU A 355 -6.52 25.72 6.90
CA LEU A 355 -6.69 24.30 7.23
C LEU A 355 -5.67 23.82 8.28
N LEU A 356 -4.38 24.09 8.02
CA LEU A 356 -3.31 23.80 8.98
C LEU A 356 -3.51 24.57 10.29
N GLY A 357 -3.98 25.82 10.22
CA GLY A 357 -4.26 26.62 11.41
C GLY A 357 -5.29 25.98 12.34
N SER A 358 -6.35 25.37 11.79
CA SER A 358 -7.38 24.67 12.57
C SER A 358 -6.86 23.38 13.19
N PHE A 359 -6.10 22.59 12.45
CA PHE A 359 -5.44 21.39 12.97
C PHE A 359 -4.45 21.73 14.10
N VAL A 360 -3.63 22.77 13.94
CA VAL A 360 -2.66 23.21 14.96
C VAL A 360 -3.35 23.63 16.26
N LYS A 361 -4.54 24.25 16.21
CA LYS A 361 -5.29 24.59 17.43
C LYS A 361 -5.66 23.34 18.25
N ILE A 362 -6.03 22.24 17.58
CA ILE A 362 -6.35 20.97 18.25
C ILE A 362 -5.09 20.37 18.87
N VAL A 363 -3.99 20.34 18.10
CA VAL A 363 -2.68 19.84 18.59
C VAL A 363 -2.17 20.65 19.80
N ARG A 364 -2.39 21.97 19.82
CA ARG A 364 -2.04 22.83 20.97
C ARG A 364 -2.83 22.48 22.25
N GLY A 365 -4.07 22.01 22.11
CA GLY A 365 -4.90 21.57 23.24
C GLY A 365 -4.50 20.21 23.80
N TYR A 366 -3.68 19.45 23.08
CA TYR A 366 -3.24 18.11 23.50
C TYR A 366 -2.10 18.19 24.53
N ASN A 367 -2.45 17.98 25.79
CA ASN A 367 -1.50 17.71 26.88
C ASN A 367 -1.25 16.20 26.97
N GLY A 368 -0.45 15.65 26.05
CA GLY A 368 -0.09 14.23 26.10
C GLY A 368 0.55 13.82 27.42
N SER A 369 0.46 12.52 27.76
CA SER A 369 1.03 11.95 28.99
C SER A 369 2.52 12.28 29.17
N ASP A 370 2.96 12.41 30.42
CA ASP A 370 4.36 12.71 30.80
C ASP A 370 5.36 11.58 30.47
N SER A 371 4.95 10.54 29.72
CA SER A 371 5.80 9.43 29.30
C SER A 371 6.90 9.94 28.34
N ASN A 372 8.09 9.31 28.37
CA ASN A 372 9.17 9.64 27.43
C ASN A 372 8.78 9.33 25.96
N ALA A 373 7.92 8.33 25.73
CA ALA A 373 7.38 8.03 24.40
C ALA A 373 6.48 9.15 23.88
N GLY A 374 5.64 9.73 24.73
CA GLY A 374 4.81 10.89 24.42
C GLY A 374 5.64 12.13 24.11
N LYS A 375 6.76 12.35 24.82
CA LYS A 375 7.71 13.42 24.51
C LYS A 375 8.31 13.26 23.10
N ARG A 376 8.74 12.04 22.73
CA ARG A 376 9.28 11.75 21.39
C ARG A 376 8.28 12.07 20.28
N ASN A 377 7.07 11.53 20.41
CA ASN A 377 6.02 11.68 19.41
C ASN A 377 5.60 13.15 19.24
N ARG A 378 5.48 13.89 20.36
CA ARG A 378 5.20 15.34 20.37
C ARG A 378 6.28 16.13 19.65
N MET A 379 7.55 15.82 19.93
CA MET A 379 8.68 16.47 19.26
C MET A 379 8.63 16.24 17.74
N ILE A 380 8.44 15.00 17.30
CA ILE A 380 8.35 14.67 15.86
C ILE A 380 7.15 15.36 15.21
N MET A 381 6.01 15.42 15.89
CA MET A 381 4.81 16.09 15.39
C MET A 381 5.03 17.58 15.15
N TRP A 382 5.56 18.30 16.15
CA TRP A 382 5.89 19.73 15.99
C TRP A 382 6.96 19.94 14.93
N MET A 383 7.92 19.03 14.82
CA MET A 383 8.92 19.07 13.75
C MET A 383 8.31 18.96 12.36
N ILE A 384 7.35 18.06 12.16
CA ILE A 384 6.62 17.93 10.89
C ILE A 384 5.88 19.23 10.57
N LEU A 385 5.16 19.79 11.53
CA LEU A 385 4.35 21.00 11.36
C LEU A 385 5.21 22.24 11.03
N VAL A 386 6.33 22.43 11.74
CA VAL A 386 7.20 23.59 11.57
C VAL A 386 8.05 23.49 10.31
N THR A 387 8.62 22.33 10.00
CA THR A 387 9.53 22.20 8.84
C THR A 387 8.82 21.89 7.53
N GLY A 388 7.70 21.16 7.58
CA GLY A 388 6.91 20.80 6.40
C GLY A 388 5.74 21.74 6.12
N GLY A 389 5.06 22.24 7.17
CA GLY A 389 3.82 23.01 7.06
C GLY A 389 3.96 24.51 7.26
N ASP A 390 5.19 25.03 7.47
CA ASP A 390 5.50 26.44 7.74
C ASP A 390 4.61 27.06 8.85
N VAL A 391 4.32 26.27 9.89
CA VAL A 391 3.46 26.72 10.99
C VAL A 391 4.16 27.79 11.83
N ASN A 392 3.45 28.88 12.07
CA ASN A 392 3.88 29.97 12.95
C ASN A 392 3.64 29.61 14.43
N LEU A 393 4.73 29.53 15.19
CA LEU A 393 4.71 29.37 16.64
C LEU A 393 4.84 30.73 17.34
N SER A 394 4.22 30.85 18.52
CA SER A 394 4.52 31.97 19.41
C SER A 394 5.96 31.90 19.94
N GLU A 395 6.49 33.01 20.46
CA GLU A 395 7.84 33.04 21.03
C GLU A 395 7.99 32.07 22.23
N GLU A 396 6.93 31.92 23.03
CA GLU A 396 6.89 30.97 24.14
C GLU A 396 6.87 29.52 23.67
N GLU A 397 6.09 29.20 22.63
CA GLU A 397 6.02 27.87 22.03
C GLU A 397 7.35 27.48 21.37
N ALA A 398 7.96 28.41 20.62
CA ALA A 398 9.27 28.21 20.01
C ALA A 398 10.36 27.99 21.06
N ARG A 399 10.30 28.72 22.18
CA ARG A 399 11.19 28.51 23.32
C ARG A 399 10.95 27.17 23.98
N GLY A 400 9.71 26.77 24.21
CA GLY A 400 9.35 25.46 24.78
C GLY A 400 9.87 24.30 23.93
N LEU A 401 9.69 24.36 22.61
CA LEU A 401 10.23 23.35 21.68
C LEU A 401 11.77 23.34 21.68
N SER A 402 12.42 24.50 21.75
CA SER A 402 13.88 24.57 21.82
C SER A 402 14.45 23.92 23.09
N LEU A 403 13.79 24.11 24.24
CA LEU A 403 14.17 23.48 25.50
C LEU A 403 13.97 21.97 25.43
N ALA A 404 12.82 21.50 24.91
CA ALA A 404 12.55 20.07 24.73
C ALA A 404 13.58 19.39 23.83
N LEU A 405 14.04 20.06 22.76
CA LEU A 405 15.10 19.56 21.88
C LEU A 405 16.44 19.43 22.62
N ILE A 406 16.78 20.37 23.49
CA ILE A 406 18.05 20.36 24.24
C ILE A 406 18.01 19.33 25.37
N GLU A 407 16.92 19.27 26.12
CA GLU A 407 16.70 18.22 27.12
C GLU A 407 16.76 16.84 26.46
N GLY A 408 16.13 16.70 25.29
CA GLY A 408 16.17 15.50 24.49
C GLY A 408 17.53 15.16 23.89
N LEU A 409 18.54 16.04 23.90
CA LEU A 409 19.92 15.67 23.56
C LEU A 409 20.56 14.86 24.68
N SER A 410 20.18 15.13 25.93
CA SER A 410 20.78 14.51 27.13
C SER A 410 20.11 13.18 27.50
N ASP A 411 18.98 12.85 26.85
CA ASP A 411 18.28 11.58 27.00
C ASP A 411 18.75 10.59 25.93
N HIS A 412 19.25 9.42 26.36
CA HIS A 412 19.80 8.38 25.49
C HIS A 412 18.80 7.93 24.39
N ASP A 413 17.49 7.93 24.66
CA ASP A 413 16.47 7.49 23.72
C ASP A 413 16.04 8.58 22.73
N LEU A 414 16.17 9.85 23.12
CA LEU A 414 15.75 11.00 22.31
C LEU A 414 16.91 11.65 21.55
N ALA A 415 18.16 11.44 21.96
CA ALA A 415 19.33 12.15 21.45
C ALA A 415 19.45 12.13 19.92
N SER A 416 19.30 10.96 19.31
CA SER A 416 19.35 10.80 17.85
C SER A 416 18.24 11.59 17.14
N THR A 417 17.02 11.55 17.67
CA THR A 417 15.86 12.26 17.11
C THR A 417 16.01 13.77 17.28
N SER A 418 16.53 14.22 18.42
CA SER A 418 16.81 15.62 18.74
C SER A 418 17.88 16.20 17.81
N ILE A 419 18.98 15.47 17.58
CA ILE A 419 20.03 15.88 16.63
C ILE A 419 19.47 16.01 15.21
N GLN A 420 18.71 15.03 14.74
CA GLN A 420 18.10 15.08 13.40
C GLN A 420 17.10 16.23 13.26
N SER A 421 16.32 16.49 14.32
CA SER A 421 15.37 17.58 14.38
C SER A 421 16.06 18.94 14.30
N ILE A 422 17.12 19.15 15.09
CA ILE A 422 17.95 20.36 15.06
C ILE A 422 18.56 20.55 13.67
N LYS A 423 19.12 19.49 13.06
CA LYS A 423 19.64 19.53 11.68
C LYS A 423 18.58 19.98 10.67
N SER A 424 17.37 19.43 10.78
CA SER A 424 16.23 19.78 9.91
C SER A 424 15.75 21.23 10.11
N ILE A 425 15.74 21.74 11.34
CA ILE A 425 15.40 23.16 11.62
C ILE A 425 16.42 24.08 10.95
N ILE A 426 17.71 23.79 11.14
CA ILE A 426 18.80 24.61 10.60
C ILE A 426 18.76 24.62 9.08
N SER A 427 18.52 23.47 8.43
CA SER A 427 18.46 23.38 6.96
C SER A 427 17.23 24.08 6.37
N ASN A 428 16.09 24.04 7.08
CA ASN A 428 14.83 24.65 6.63
C ASN A 428 14.63 26.11 7.09
N ALA A 429 15.60 26.72 7.78
CA ALA A 429 15.54 28.11 8.20
C ALA A 429 15.76 29.06 7.01
N LYS A 430 14.71 29.22 6.19
CA LYS A 430 14.66 30.14 5.05
C LYS A 430 14.33 31.55 5.55
N GLY A 431 15.33 32.42 5.66
CA GLY A 431 15.15 33.81 6.05
C GLY A 431 15.07 34.05 7.56
N TYR A 432 15.27 35.31 7.97
CA TYR A 432 15.53 35.71 9.37
C TYR A 432 14.29 35.68 10.29
N ASN A 433 13.10 35.69 9.70
CA ASN A 433 11.79 35.80 10.37
C ASN A 433 10.97 34.50 10.34
N SER A 434 11.53 33.39 9.86
CA SER A 434 10.83 32.10 9.89
C SER A 434 10.82 31.54 11.32
N THR A 435 9.78 30.79 11.68
CA THR A 435 9.70 30.05 12.95
C THR A 435 10.92 29.15 13.15
N CYS A 436 11.37 28.49 12.08
CA CYS A 436 12.61 27.72 12.04
C CYS A 436 13.81 28.55 12.48
N ALA A 437 13.98 29.78 11.98
CA ALA A 437 15.08 30.66 12.37
C ALA A 437 15.01 31.08 13.84
N THR A 438 13.80 31.33 14.37
CA THR A 438 13.59 31.67 15.79
C THR A 438 13.96 30.50 16.70
N ILE A 439 13.46 29.29 16.41
CA ILE A 439 13.83 28.08 17.17
C ILE A 439 15.34 27.84 17.09
N ALA A 440 15.91 27.97 15.89
CA ALA A 440 17.34 27.77 15.67
C ALA A 440 18.18 28.75 16.53
N LYS A 441 17.78 30.03 16.59
CA LYS A 441 18.44 31.03 17.47
C LYS A 441 18.36 30.66 18.95
N HIS A 442 17.19 30.20 19.43
CA HIS A 442 17.05 29.76 20.82
C HIS A 442 17.90 28.53 21.13
N VAL A 443 17.92 27.53 20.24
CA VAL A 443 18.77 26.34 20.38
C VAL A 443 20.25 26.73 20.44
N LEU A 444 20.71 27.57 19.51
CA LEU A 444 22.10 28.04 19.49
C LEU A 444 22.45 28.80 20.77
N ARG A 445 21.58 29.73 21.21
CA ARG A 445 21.79 30.52 22.43
C ARG A 445 21.94 29.61 23.64
N SER A 446 21.02 28.68 23.83
CA SER A 446 21.08 27.77 24.97
C SER A 446 22.30 26.85 24.91
N ILE A 447 22.69 26.31 23.74
CA ILE A 447 23.92 25.51 23.60
C ILE A 447 25.16 26.34 23.95
N LEU A 448 25.22 27.61 23.52
CA LEU A 448 26.31 28.51 23.87
C LEU A 448 26.33 28.83 25.37
N ASP A 449 25.18 29.16 25.96
CA ASP A 449 25.06 29.37 27.41
C ASP A 449 25.53 28.13 28.19
N TYR A 450 25.23 26.91 27.72
CA TYR A 450 25.72 25.63 28.29
C TYR A 450 27.20 25.31 28.03
N LEU A 451 27.84 25.93 27.03
CA LEU A 451 29.28 25.80 26.78
C LEU A 451 30.08 26.81 27.60
N LEU A 452 29.44 27.91 28.02
CA LEU A 452 30.05 29.03 28.72
C LEU A 452 29.88 28.94 30.23
N GLU A 453 28.71 28.49 30.69
CA GLU A 453 28.50 28.15 32.07
C GLU A 453 28.99 26.72 32.30
N ASP A 454 30.03 26.56 33.13
CA ASP A 454 30.61 25.29 33.59
C ASP A 454 29.61 24.52 34.49
N ARG A 455 28.39 24.28 33.99
CA ARG A 455 27.34 23.53 34.68
C ARG A 455 27.45 22.06 34.29
N ASP A 456 28.04 21.29 35.19
CA ASP A 456 28.14 19.82 35.24
C ASP A 456 26.80 19.04 35.21
N LYS A 457 25.68 19.62 34.74
CA LYS A 457 24.35 19.03 34.94
C LYS A 457 23.78 18.22 33.77
N THR A 458 24.51 18.04 32.69
CA THR A 458 24.09 17.17 31.57
C THR A 458 25.30 16.44 31.01
N GLU A 459 25.27 15.10 31.03
CA GLU A 459 26.22 14.18 30.40
C GLU A 459 26.20 14.27 28.86
N LEU A 460 26.14 15.49 28.30
CA LEU A 460 26.14 15.67 26.86
C LEU A 460 27.58 15.81 26.35
N GLU A 461 28.03 14.87 25.52
CA GLU A 461 29.36 14.91 24.92
C GLU A 461 29.61 16.27 24.24
N ILE A 462 30.69 16.96 24.65
CA ILE A 462 31.15 18.25 24.10
C ILE A 462 31.23 18.21 22.56
N LYS A 463 31.51 17.03 21.99
CA LYS A 463 31.56 16.77 20.55
C LYS A 463 30.22 17.05 19.85
N VAL A 464 29.09 16.66 20.44
CA VAL A 464 27.74 16.89 19.90
C VAL A 464 27.39 18.38 19.95
N LYS A 465 27.75 19.06 21.04
CA LYS A 465 27.57 20.52 21.18
C LYS A 465 28.35 21.29 20.09
N MET A 466 29.60 20.91 19.87
CA MET A 466 30.46 21.49 18.83
C MET A 466 29.95 21.20 17.41
N GLU A 467 29.45 19.99 17.15
CA GLU A 467 28.88 19.62 15.85
C GLU A 467 27.65 20.49 15.53
N ILE A 468 26.74 20.67 16.49
CA ILE A 468 25.55 21.52 16.31
C ILE A 468 25.97 22.98 16.08
N ALA A 469 26.88 23.52 16.88
CA ALA A 469 27.40 24.88 16.69
C ALA A 469 28.07 25.08 15.32
N PHE A 470 28.79 24.07 14.84
CA PHE A 470 29.41 24.09 13.51
C PHE A 470 28.38 24.03 12.38
N LEU A 471 27.32 23.22 12.51
CA LEU A 471 26.21 23.16 11.55
C LEU A 471 25.49 24.51 11.43
N PHE A 472 25.34 25.24 12.54
CA PHE A 472 24.83 26.61 12.52
C PHE A 472 25.71 27.56 11.70
N LEU A 473 27.04 27.45 11.81
CA LEU A 473 27.99 28.27 11.04
C LEU A 473 27.92 28.00 9.53
N GLN A 474 27.60 26.76 9.14
CA GLN A 474 27.42 26.36 7.75
C GLN A 474 26.03 26.67 7.19
N SER A 475 25.09 27.11 8.04
CA SER A 475 23.70 27.30 7.66
C SER A 475 23.46 28.55 6.78
N PRO A 476 22.41 28.55 5.94
CA PRO A 476 22.06 29.68 5.08
C PRO A 476 21.65 30.95 5.85
N LEU A 477 21.39 30.85 7.15
CA LEU A 477 21.14 31.98 8.05
C LEU A 477 22.37 32.90 8.19
N VAL A 478 23.58 32.37 7.92
CA VAL A 478 24.84 33.08 8.13
C VAL A 478 25.50 33.40 6.77
N ARG A 479 24.98 34.39 6.03
CA ARG A 479 25.57 34.82 4.74
C ARG A 479 26.92 35.56 4.92
N TYR A 480 28.00 34.88 4.52
CA TYR A 480 29.36 35.23 4.01
C TYR A 480 30.11 36.56 4.33
N ARG A 481 29.53 37.61 4.94
CA ARG A 481 30.30 38.78 5.44
C ARG A 481 30.05 39.13 6.91
N GLY A 482 28.98 38.58 7.49
CA GLY A 482 28.69 38.65 8.93
C GLY A 482 29.24 37.48 9.76
N GLN A 483 29.76 36.43 9.11
CA GLN A 483 30.16 35.16 9.76
C GLN A 483 31.17 35.36 10.91
N ILE A 484 32.14 36.27 10.75
CA ILE A 484 33.13 36.58 11.79
C ILE A 484 32.61 37.63 12.77
N ARG A 485 31.80 38.60 12.32
CA ARG A 485 31.27 39.68 13.18
C ARG A 485 30.10 39.26 14.06
N CYS A 486 29.25 38.32 13.65
CA CYS A 486 28.19 37.77 14.49
C CYS A 486 28.76 36.79 15.51
N PHE A 487 29.72 35.94 15.11
CA PHE A 487 30.44 35.11 16.09
C PHE A 487 31.27 36.00 17.02
N ALA A 488 31.96 37.03 16.51
CA ALA A 488 32.62 38.01 17.35
C ALA A 488 31.61 38.81 18.19
N SER A 489 30.43 39.22 17.73
CA SER A 489 29.48 39.97 18.58
C SER A 489 28.75 39.09 19.60
N ILE A 490 28.76 37.76 19.42
CA ILE A 490 28.24 36.79 20.38
C ILE A 490 29.33 36.38 21.38
N VAL A 491 30.60 36.31 20.94
CA VAL A 491 31.79 35.98 21.76
C VAL A 491 32.41 37.20 22.46
N TYR A 492 32.26 38.41 21.92
CA TYR A 492 32.89 39.63 22.44
C TYR A 492 32.24 40.18 23.73
N PRO A 493 30.92 40.02 23.98
CA PRO A 493 30.35 40.29 25.31
C PRO A 493 30.78 39.27 26.37
N ILE A 494 31.48 38.20 25.99
CA ILE A 494 31.94 37.13 26.88
C ILE A 494 33.41 37.35 27.29
N ALA A 495 34.10 38.34 26.71
CA ALA A 495 35.47 38.70 27.06
C ALA A 495 35.61 39.92 28.00
N HIS A 496 34.50 40.44 28.53
CA HIS A 496 34.50 41.51 29.54
C HIS A 496 33.48 41.30 30.64
#